data_AF-A0A429CPP8-F1
#
_entry.id   AF-A0A429CPP8-F1
#
_cell.length_a   1.000
_cell.length_b   1.000
_cell.length_c   1.000
_cell.angle_alpha   90.00
_cell.angle_beta   90.00
_cell.angle_gamma   90.00
#
_symmetry.space_group_name_H-M   'P 1'
#
loop_
_entity.id
_entity.type
_entity.pdbx_description
1 polymer ?
#
loop_
_entity_poly.entity_id
_entity_poly.type
_entity_poly.pdbx_seq_one_letter_code
_entity_poly.pdbx_strand_id
1 'polypeptide(L)'
;MTAYSERGDGTPLGELLTEQRIAKGWSQGDLVARLHTLSGNDSVTREEISRWERGKRIPGPYWRQWLGDVLDTSSQELELAAAVARRRRRTFIA
;
A
#
# COMPACT_ATOMS: atom_id res chain seq x y z
N MET A 1 -4.91 7.86 -21.64
CA MET A 1 -3.68 7.04 -21.63
C MET A 1 -3.51 6.50 -20.22
N THR A 2 -4.21 5.43 -19.89
CA THR A 2 -4.24 4.83 -18.55
C THR A 2 -4.03 3.33 -18.76
N ALA A 3 -2.76 2.96 -18.93
CA ALA A 3 -2.34 1.58 -19.08
C ALA A 3 -2.35 0.89 -17.71
N TYR A 4 -3.54 0.56 -17.19
CA TYR A 4 -3.70 -0.15 -15.90
C TYR A 4 -4.46 -1.48 -16.04
N SER A 5 -4.64 -2.00 -17.26
CA SER A 5 -5.53 -3.15 -17.49
C SER A 5 -4.86 -4.45 -17.93
N GLU A 6 -3.54 -4.55 -18.01
CA GLU A 6 -2.89 -5.78 -18.50
C GLU A 6 -1.79 -6.34 -17.58
N ARG A 7 -2.04 -6.37 -16.26
CA ARG A 7 -1.25 -7.23 -15.35
C ARG A 7 -2.13 -8.40 -14.93
N GLY A 8 -1.94 -9.56 -15.57
CA GLY A 8 -2.74 -10.79 -15.48
C GLY A 8 -2.85 -11.44 -14.09
N ASP A 9 -2.17 -10.91 -13.08
CA ASP A 9 -2.43 -11.17 -11.66
C ASP A 9 -2.16 -9.84 -10.95
N GLY A 10 -3.21 -9.04 -10.70
CA GLY A 10 -3.10 -7.63 -10.29
C GLY A 10 -1.98 -7.31 -9.28
N THR A 11 -1.42 -6.10 -9.32
CA THR A 11 -0.30 -5.70 -8.45
C THR A 11 -0.60 -5.93 -6.96
N PRO A 12 0.25 -6.63 -6.19
CA PRO A 12 0.06 -6.76 -4.74
C PRO A 12 0.18 -5.41 -4.07
N LEU A 13 -0.53 -5.27 -2.95
CA LEU A 13 -0.55 -4.03 -2.18
C LEU A 13 0.84 -3.46 -1.89
N GLY A 14 1.82 -4.27 -1.47
CA GLY A 14 3.15 -3.77 -1.15
C GLY A 14 3.88 -3.13 -2.33
N GLU A 15 3.75 -3.73 -3.52
CA GLU A 15 4.31 -3.20 -4.77
C GLU A 15 3.59 -1.91 -5.17
N LEU A 16 2.24 -1.90 -5.12
CA LEU A 16 1.43 -0.72 -5.41
C LEU A 16 1.80 0.47 -4.51
N LEU A 17 1.95 0.25 -3.20
CA LEU A 17 2.36 1.30 -2.26
C LEU A 17 3.74 1.85 -2.60
N THR A 18 4.68 0.97 -2.97
CA THR A 18 6.04 1.35 -3.34
C THR A 18 6.05 2.17 -4.63
N GLU A 19 5.33 1.72 -5.66
CA GLU A 19 5.19 2.41 -6.96
C GLU A 19 4.59 3.81 -6.75
N GLN A 20 3.47 3.93 -6.02
CA GLN A 20 2.82 5.22 -5.76
C GLN A 20 3.73 6.17 -4.97
N ARG A 21 4.45 5.67 -3.96
CA ARG A 21 5.37 6.48 -3.17
C ARG A 21 6.53 7.01 -4.01
N ILE A 22 7.15 6.15 -4.83
CA ILE A 22 8.29 6.53 -5.68
C ILE A 22 7.83 7.50 -6.79
N ALA A 23 6.66 7.28 -7.39
CA ALA A 23 6.10 8.18 -8.40
C ALA A 23 5.93 9.62 -7.89
N LYS A 24 5.68 9.79 -6.58
CA LYS A 24 5.60 11.10 -5.91
C LYS A 24 6.95 11.62 -5.40
N GLY A 25 8.05 10.87 -5.58
CA GLY A 25 9.38 11.23 -5.10
C GLY A 25 9.56 11.14 -3.58
N TRP A 26 8.74 10.35 -2.90
CA TRP A 26 8.71 10.30 -1.44
C TRP A 26 9.61 9.18 -0.89
N SER A 27 10.29 9.43 0.22
CA SER A 27 10.86 8.38 1.06
C SER A 27 9.77 7.72 1.92
N GLN A 28 10.08 6.57 2.51
CA GLN A 28 9.17 5.93 3.48
C GLN A 28 8.87 6.83 4.68
N GLY A 29 9.83 7.67 5.10
CA GLY A 29 9.62 8.64 6.19
C GLY A 29 8.63 9.74 5.79
N ASP A 30 8.69 10.17 4.53
CA ASP A 30 7.75 11.19 4.03
C ASP A 30 6.31 10.64 3.93
N LEU A 31 6.16 9.33 3.67
CA LEU A 31 4.85 8.68 3.74
C LEU A 31 4.32 8.60 5.18
N VAL A 32 5.19 8.28 6.15
CA VAL A 32 4.83 8.30 7.59
C VAL A 32 4.34 9.68 8.00
N ALA A 33 5.09 10.75 7.69
CA ALA A 33 4.73 12.11 8.06
C ALA A 33 3.36 12.53 7.50
N ARG A 34 3.04 12.15 6.26
CA ARG A 34 1.74 12.42 5.65
C ARG A 34 0.60 11.63 6.28
N LEU A 35 0.83 10.35 6.58
CA LEU A 35 -0.15 9.53 7.30
C LEU A 35 -0.43 10.10 8.68
N HIS A 36 0.58 10.53 9.43
CA HIS A 36 0.40 11.19 10.72
C HIS A 36 -0.41 12.47 10.58
N THR A 37 -0.07 13.30 9.61
CA THR A 37 -0.74 14.58 9.36
C THR A 37 -2.23 14.41 9.01
N LEU A 38 -2.57 13.49 8.11
CA LEU A 38 -3.96 13.31 7.68
C LEU A 38 -4.79 12.48 8.67
N SER A 39 -4.21 11.44 9.27
CA SER A 39 -4.96 10.56 10.19
C SER A 39 -5.03 11.07 11.63
N GLY A 40 -4.18 12.02 12.01
CA GLY A 40 -4.01 12.44 13.41
C GLY A 40 -3.44 11.34 14.32
N ASN A 41 -2.94 10.24 13.75
CA ASN A 41 -2.46 9.07 14.46
C ASN A 41 -0.98 8.82 14.14
N ASP A 42 -0.12 8.87 15.16
CA ASP A 42 1.34 8.74 15.06
C ASP A 42 1.86 7.30 15.19
N SER A 43 0.96 6.32 15.40
CA SER A 43 1.35 4.93 15.70
C SER A 43 1.99 4.19 14.52
N VAL A 44 1.79 4.63 13.28
CA VAL A 44 2.47 4.04 12.12
C VAL A 44 3.93 4.49 12.07
N THR A 45 4.85 3.55 11.87
CA THR A 45 6.29 3.83 11.84
C THR A 45 6.87 3.54 10.46
N ARG A 46 8.07 4.06 10.18
CA ARG A 46 8.80 3.75 8.94
C ARG A 46 9.03 2.26 8.75
N GLU A 47 9.31 1.53 9.83
CA GLU A 47 9.46 0.07 9.77
C GLU A 47 8.14 -0.62 9.44
N GLU A 48 7.00 -0.11 9.93
CA GLU A 48 5.69 -0.65 9.57
C GLU A 48 5.37 -0.41 8.07
N ILE A 49 5.67 0.79 7.54
CA ILE A 49 5.62 1.06 6.09
C ILE A 49 6.51 0.09 5.32
N SER A 50 7.75 -0.11 5.77
CA SER A 50 8.70 -1.03 5.14
C SER A 50 8.17 -2.47 5.11
N ARG A 51 7.50 -2.94 6.17
CA ARG A 51 6.85 -4.26 6.19
C ARG A 51 5.68 -4.36 5.24
N TRP A 52 4.91 -3.29 5.04
CA TRP A 52 3.82 -3.25 4.08
C TRP A 52 4.35 -3.30 2.64
N GLU A 53 5.31 -2.44 2.31
CA GLU A 53 5.94 -2.36 0.99
C GLU A 53 6.61 -3.69 0.58
N ARG A 54 7.35 -4.32 1.51
CA ARG A 54 7.99 -5.62 1.28
C ARG A 54 7.01 -6.80 1.28
N GLY A 55 5.72 -6.55 1.46
CA GLY A 55 4.74 -7.62 1.54
C GLY A 55 4.97 -8.57 2.71
N LYS A 56 5.55 -8.12 3.83
CA LYS A 56 5.64 -8.87 5.09
C LYS A 56 4.37 -8.74 5.95
N ARG A 57 3.70 -7.59 5.88
CA ARG A 57 2.37 -7.35 6.49
C ARG A 57 1.42 -6.75 5.47
N ILE A 58 0.12 -6.92 5.68
CA ILE A 58 -0.91 -6.20 4.91
C ILE A 58 -1.54 -5.21 5.89
N PRO A 59 -1.53 -3.89 5.61
CA PRO A 59 -2.20 -2.91 6.46
C PRO A 59 -3.69 -3.26 6.62
N GLY A 60 -4.20 -3.03 7.83
CA GLY A 60 -5.61 -3.21 8.13
C GLY A 60 -6.50 -2.23 7.36
N PRO A 61 -7.84 -2.41 7.40
CA PRO A 61 -8.79 -1.51 6.74
C PRO A 61 -8.60 -0.04 7.09
N TYR A 62 -8.40 0.28 8.38
CA TYR A 62 -8.15 1.65 8.85
C TYR A 62 -6.99 2.32 8.11
N TRP A 63 -5.81 1.69 8.09
CA TRP A 63 -4.64 2.26 7.42
C TRP A 63 -4.78 2.27 5.90
N ARG A 64 -5.52 1.33 5.31
CA ARG A 64 -5.77 1.34 3.86
C ARG A 64 -6.63 2.52 3.42
N GLN A 65 -7.60 2.95 4.24
CA GLN A 65 -8.35 4.17 3.97
C GLN A 65 -7.41 5.39 3.87
N TRP A 66 -6.60 5.60 4.91
CA TRP A 66 -5.64 6.73 4.93
C TRP A 66 -4.56 6.64 3.86
N LEU A 67 -4.12 5.43 3.50
CA LEU A 67 -3.20 5.23 2.39
C LEU A 67 -3.84 5.65 1.05
N GLY A 68 -5.14 5.41 0.87
CA GLY A 68 -5.87 5.87 -0.31
C GLY A 68 -5.88 7.39 -0.41
N ASP A 69 -6.20 8.06 0.70
CA ASP A 69 -6.23 9.51 0.77
C ASP A 69 -4.82 10.13 0.57
N VAL A 70 -3.77 9.57 1.19
CA VAL A 70 -2.39 10.09 1.07
C VAL A 70 -1.78 9.84 -0.31
N LEU A 71 -2.09 8.70 -0.94
CA LEU A 71 -1.47 8.30 -2.21
C LEU A 71 -2.30 8.68 -3.43
N ASP A 72 -3.47 9.29 -3.25
CA ASP A 72 -4.48 9.52 -4.29
C ASP A 72 -4.86 8.23 -5.02
N THR A 73 -5.00 7.13 -4.26
CA THR A 73 -5.34 5.80 -4.77
C THR A 73 -6.75 5.42 -4.32
N SER A 74 -7.58 4.94 -5.24
CA SER A 74 -8.94 4.55 -4.90
C SER A 74 -8.99 3.42 -3.86
N SER A 75 -9.99 3.46 -2.98
CA SER A 75 -10.20 2.40 -1.98
C SER A 75 -10.40 1.02 -2.63
N GLN A 76 -11.11 0.96 -3.76
CA GLN A 76 -11.32 -0.26 -4.54
C GLN A 76 -9.99 -0.86 -5.02
N GLU A 77 -9.08 -0.04 -5.55
CA GLU A 77 -7.78 -0.49 -6.02
C GLU A 77 -6.92 -1.05 -4.87
N LEU A 78 -6.91 -0.38 -3.72
CA LEU A 78 -6.22 -0.87 -2.52
C LEU A 78 -6.81 -2.17 -1.98
N GLU A 79 -8.13 -2.34 -2.01
CA GLU A 79 -8.80 -3.58 -1.61
C GLU A 79 -8.45 -4.75 -2.55
N LEU A 80 -8.48 -4.51 -3.87
CA LEU A 80 -8.06 -5.49 -4.87
C LEU A 80 -6.60 -5.90 -4.68
N ALA A 81 -5.69 -4.93 -4.55
CA ALA A 81 -4.27 -5.17 -4.32
C ALA A 81 -4.01 -5.93 -3.00
N ALA A 82 -4.81 -5.65 -1.96
CA ALA A 82 -4.76 -6.39 -0.71
C ALA A 82 -5.24 -7.84 -0.87
N ALA A 83 -6.30 -8.09 -1.66
CA ALA A 83 -6.78 -9.43 -1.97
C ALA A 83 -5.72 -10.26 -2.73
N VAL A 84 -5.04 -9.66 -3.72
CA VAL A 84 -3.90 -10.28 -4.40
C VAL A 84 -2.80 -10.63 -3.40
N ALA A 85 -2.41 -9.69 -2.54
CA ALA A 85 -1.35 -9.93 -1.55
C ALA A 85 -1.69 -11.08 -0.60
N ARG A 86 -2.95 -11.22 -0.17
CA ARG A 86 -3.42 -12.36 0.64
C ARG A 86 -3.32 -13.67 -0.13
N ARG A 87 -3.75 -13.70 -1.40
CA ARG A 87 -3.68 -14.88 -2.26
C ARG A 87 -2.24 -15.36 -2.45
N ARG A 88 -1.32 -14.45 -2.79
CA ARG A 88 0.11 -14.77 -2.98
C ARG A 88 0.74 -15.36 -1.71
N ARG A 89 0.42 -14.81 -0.53
CA ARG A 89 0.90 -15.36 0.76
C ARG A 89 0.38 -16.76 1.04
N ARG A 90 -0.89 -17.04 0.70
CA ARG A 90 -1.48 -18.37 0.89
C ARG A 90 -0.81 -19.41 0.00
N THR A 91 -0.49 -19.06 -1.25
CA THR A 91 0.19 -19.96 -2.19
C THR A 91 1.65 -20.21 -1.82
N PHE A 92 2.33 -19.27 -1.15
CA PHE A 92 3.73 -19.44 -0.75
C PHE A 92 3.94 -20.30 0.52
N ILE A 93 2.88 -20.56 1.28
CA ILE A 93 2.91 -21.35 2.52
C ILE A 93 2.45 -22.81 2.27
N ALA A 94 1.81 -23.08 1.13
CA ALA A 94 1.33 -24.40 0.71
C ALA A 94 2.39 -25.12 -0.13
#